data_AF-W9GFE9-F1
#
_entry.id   AF-W9GFE9-F1
#
_cell.length_a   1.000
_cell.length_b   1.000
_cell.length_c   1.000
_cell.angle_alpha   90.00
_cell.angle_beta   90.00
_cell.angle_gamma   90.00
#
_symmetry.space_group_name_H-M   'P 1'
#
loop_
_entity.id
_entity.type
_entity.pdbx_description
1 polymer ?
#
loop_
_entity_poly.entity_id
_entity_poly.type
_entity_poly.pdbx_seq_one_letter_code
_entity_poly.pdbx_strand_id
1 'polypeptide(L)'
;MQTQIRDLLERVSRVRLLVLGDAVLDAWLYGACGRLAREAPVPVHEIDHVDWAPGSAGNCAANAAALGASVELVALVGADEAGQRLRAALRHHDVDDTGVVVDPHHSTTTKSRLVADGQVMGRFDLEAHAPWSGTAVNELADRLVERLDHVDAVLVADYGNGALTDQVVHRLCRARSRLRGPLVVDGHDFRRWDACHVTAMTPSAEELRGPAGADEATWTKAERIEHLTARSQELLREWRCDLLLTTVDSDGTLLHRRGRPPHRTRATARATQQTCGAGDTVSTTFTLALAAGAEPETAADLAQLAAGVVVDEAGTSCCTAEALLVRSRGYDDDLGVTSATELRKHVAAHRAAGRRIVFTNGCFDILHAGHVEYLRQARSLGDVLVVALNSDASVRRLKGSDRPIVPEAERAGLLAALRSVDHVVLFDAETPRELIELVRPDVYVKGGDYNIEMLPEAPLVERLGGEVVLVDYVGGRSTTQIVERIRGERPALTAAERPG
;
A
#
# COMPACT_ATOMS: atom_id res chain seq x y z
N MET A 1 -16.52 0.43 -1.95
CA MET A 1 -15.69 -0.66 -1.40
C MET A 1 -15.26 -0.40 0.06
N GLN A 2 -15.28 0.83 0.55
CA GLN A 2 -14.82 1.28 1.85
C GLN A 2 -15.67 0.72 3.01
N THR A 3 -17.00 0.73 2.88
CA THR A 3 -17.88 0.07 3.87
C THR A 3 -17.55 -1.42 3.95
N GLN A 4 -17.29 -2.07 2.80
CA GLN A 4 -16.94 -3.49 2.78
C GLN A 4 -15.57 -3.78 3.41
N ILE A 5 -14.57 -2.92 3.20
CA ILE A 5 -13.25 -3.04 3.84
C ILE A 5 -13.36 -2.80 5.35
N ARG A 6 -14.10 -1.78 5.79
CA ARG A 6 -14.35 -1.51 7.21
C ARG A 6 -15.04 -2.70 7.88
N ASP A 7 -16.14 -3.18 7.30
CA ASP A 7 -16.89 -4.32 7.81
C ASP A 7 -16.02 -5.59 7.85
N LEU A 8 -15.12 -5.75 6.87
CA LEU A 8 -14.17 -6.86 6.84
C LEU A 8 -13.11 -6.72 7.95
N LEU A 9 -12.55 -5.53 8.15
CA LEU A 9 -11.58 -5.27 9.23
C LEU A 9 -12.20 -5.44 10.62
N GLU A 10 -13.48 -5.09 10.79
CA GLU A 10 -14.23 -5.38 12.02
C GLU A 10 -14.44 -6.88 12.27
N ARG A 11 -14.48 -7.70 11.21
CA ARG A 11 -14.47 -9.17 11.34
C ARG A 11 -13.07 -9.70 11.61
N VAL A 12 -12.04 -9.14 10.94
CA VAL A 12 -10.63 -9.48 11.17
C VAL A 12 -10.24 -9.26 12.62
N SER A 13 -10.72 -8.20 13.26
CA SER A 13 -10.41 -7.94 14.69
C SER A 13 -10.96 -8.98 15.66
N ARG A 14 -11.82 -9.89 15.19
CA ARG A 14 -12.35 -11.02 15.97
C ARG A 14 -11.66 -12.35 15.65
N VAL A 15 -10.75 -12.36 14.67
CA VAL A 15 -10.01 -13.56 14.27
C VAL A 15 -8.89 -13.82 15.27
N ARG A 16 -8.78 -15.08 15.70
CA ARG A 16 -7.61 -15.61 16.41
C ARG A 16 -6.72 -16.34 15.42
N LEU A 17 -5.55 -15.77 15.14
CA LEU A 17 -4.58 -16.32 14.21
C LEU A 17 -3.43 -16.99 14.98
N LEU A 18 -3.12 -18.23 14.63
CA LEU A 18 -1.85 -18.85 15.01
C LEU A 18 -0.85 -18.67 13.87
N VAL A 19 0.30 -18.06 14.15
CA VAL A 19 1.43 -18.05 13.23
C VAL A 19 2.42 -19.11 13.65
N LEU A 20 2.77 -20.02 12.74
CA LEU A 20 3.77 -21.06 12.92
C LEU A 20 4.93 -20.80 11.97
N GLY A 21 6.15 -20.72 12.44
CA GLY A 21 7.27 -20.63 11.50
C GLY A 21 8.60 -20.21 12.07
N ASP A 22 9.48 -19.88 11.13
CA ASP A 22 10.81 -19.38 11.42
C ASP A 22 10.74 -17.92 11.87
N ALA A 23 11.06 -17.65 13.14
CA ALA A 23 11.12 -16.30 13.67
C ALA A 23 12.56 -15.77 13.62
N VAL A 24 12.71 -14.57 13.05
CA VAL A 24 14.02 -13.93 12.84
C VAL A 24 14.01 -12.57 13.53
N LEU A 25 15.15 -12.15 14.08
CA LEU A 25 15.33 -10.76 14.53
C LEU A 25 15.86 -9.91 13.37
N ASP A 26 15.06 -8.95 12.90
CA ASP A 26 15.56 -7.91 12.01
C ASP A 26 16.15 -6.77 12.86
N ALA A 27 17.36 -6.34 12.52
CA ALA A 27 18.03 -5.21 13.15
C ALA A 27 18.34 -4.14 12.09
N TRP A 28 17.84 -2.93 12.30
CA TRP A 28 18.09 -1.79 11.42
C TRP A 28 18.97 -0.78 12.16
N LEU A 29 20.25 -0.75 11.77
CA LEU A 29 21.29 0.06 12.42
C LEU A 29 21.44 1.35 11.62
N TYR A 30 20.87 2.44 12.14
CA TYR A 30 20.92 3.76 11.52
C TYR A 30 22.15 4.52 12.01
N GLY A 31 22.75 5.30 11.11
CA GLY A 31 23.88 6.14 11.47
C GLY A 31 24.50 6.89 10.29
N ALA A 32 25.45 7.75 10.62
CA ALA A 32 26.19 8.51 9.63
C ALA A 32 27.38 7.71 9.08
N CYS A 33 27.69 7.92 7.81
CA CYS A 33 28.85 7.32 7.13
C CYS A 33 29.75 8.43 6.56
N GLY A 34 30.55 9.07 7.43
CA GLY A 34 31.32 10.27 7.07
C GLY A 34 32.81 10.05 6.79
N ARG A 35 33.36 8.87 7.11
CA ARG A 35 34.80 8.60 7.01
C ARG A 35 35.11 7.17 6.63
N LEU A 36 36.31 6.94 6.10
CA LEU A 36 36.87 5.61 5.89
C LEU A 36 37.67 5.15 7.11
N ALA A 37 37.76 3.83 7.27
CA ALA A 37 38.56 3.19 8.30
C ALA A 37 40.06 3.41 8.04
N ARG A 38 40.89 3.36 9.09
CA ARG A 38 42.35 3.53 8.97
C ARG A 38 43.04 2.22 8.55
N GLU A 39 42.41 1.11 8.90
CA GLU A 39 42.88 -0.26 8.74
C GLU A 39 42.57 -0.87 7.36
N ALA A 40 41.55 -0.36 6.67
CA ALA A 40 41.12 -0.83 5.35
C ALA A 40 40.29 0.26 4.63
N PRO A 41 40.17 0.23 3.28
CA PRO A 41 39.35 1.17 2.52
C PRO A 41 37.86 0.83 2.62
N VAL A 42 37.35 0.74 3.85
CA VAL A 42 35.95 0.44 4.16
C VAL A 42 35.30 1.63 4.89
N PRO A 43 34.01 1.91 4.65
CA PRO A 43 33.33 2.99 5.36
C PRO A 43 33.17 2.69 6.85
N VAL A 44 33.31 3.71 7.69
CA VAL A 44 32.99 3.62 9.12
C VAL A 44 31.59 4.16 9.34
N HIS A 45 30.72 3.30 9.85
CA HIS A 45 29.36 3.64 10.24
C HIS A 45 29.32 3.97 11.74
N GLU A 46 28.91 5.18 12.07
CA GLU A 46 28.70 5.62 13.46
C GLU A 46 27.21 5.45 13.77
N ILE A 47 26.87 4.32 14.40
CA ILE A 47 25.49 3.95 14.71
C ILE A 47 24.97 4.81 15.87
N ASP A 48 23.88 5.53 15.62
CA ASP A 48 23.21 6.37 16.61
C ASP A 48 21.91 5.74 17.14
N HIS A 49 21.25 4.93 16.31
CA HIS A 49 19.96 4.32 16.60
C HIS A 49 19.86 2.91 16.02
N VAL A 50 19.18 2.02 16.74
CA VAL A 50 18.91 0.65 16.28
C VAL A 50 17.44 0.31 16.47
N ASP A 51 16.74 0.03 15.39
CA ASP A 51 15.39 -0.53 15.42
C ASP A 51 15.45 -2.06 15.37
N TRP A 52 14.80 -2.68 16.34
CA TRP A 52 14.64 -4.13 16.44
C TRP A 52 13.22 -4.48 16.04
N ALA A 53 13.09 -5.30 15.00
CA ALA A 53 11.79 -5.70 14.48
C ALA A 53 11.70 -7.23 14.39
N PRO A 54 10.51 -7.81 14.62
CA PRO A 54 10.29 -9.22 14.34
C PRO A 54 10.26 -9.42 12.82
N GLY A 55 11.08 -10.33 12.31
CA GLY A 55 11.16 -10.72 10.89
C GLY A 55 10.50 -12.08 10.63
N SER A 56 10.22 -12.37 9.36
CA SER A 56 9.69 -13.67 8.91
C SER A 56 8.37 -14.02 9.63
N ALA A 57 8.24 -15.19 10.27
CA ALA A 57 7.02 -15.56 11.01
C ALA A 57 6.65 -14.52 12.08
N GLY A 58 7.65 -13.86 12.68
CA GLY A 58 7.42 -12.76 13.61
C GLY A 58 6.81 -11.53 12.95
N ASN A 59 7.23 -11.19 11.73
CA ASN A 59 6.66 -10.07 10.97
C ASN A 59 5.22 -10.38 10.53
N CYS A 60 4.94 -11.62 10.12
CA CYS A 60 3.57 -12.08 9.87
C CYS A 60 2.68 -11.89 11.11
N ALA A 61 3.18 -12.28 12.29
CA ALA A 61 2.44 -12.11 13.53
C ALA A 61 2.22 -10.64 13.89
N ALA A 62 3.25 -9.79 13.75
CA ALA A 62 3.16 -8.36 14.00
C ALA A 62 2.18 -7.65 13.04
N ASN A 63 2.19 -8.00 11.75
CA ASN A 63 1.22 -7.49 10.78
C ASN A 63 -0.21 -7.91 11.14
N ALA A 64 -0.41 -9.14 11.60
CA ALA A 64 -1.72 -9.61 11.98
C ALA A 64 -2.29 -8.84 13.19
N ALA A 65 -1.45 -8.59 14.18
CA ALA A 65 -1.82 -7.80 15.36
C ALA A 65 -2.09 -6.33 15.00
N ALA A 66 -1.28 -5.73 14.11
CA ALA A 66 -1.49 -4.38 13.60
C ALA A 66 -2.81 -4.21 12.82
N LEU A 67 -3.29 -5.28 12.17
CA LEU A 67 -4.61 -5.34 11.53
C LEU A 67 -5.76 -5.58 12.53
N GLY A 68 -5.45 -5.80 13.81
CA GLY A 68 -6.39 -5.91 14.92
C GLY A 68 -6.76 -7.33 15.34
N ALA A 69 -6.17 -8.36 14.73
CA ALA A 69 -6.43 -9.75 15.10
C ALA A 69 -5.79 -10.11 16.45
N SER A 70 -6.31 -11.14 17.13
CA SER A 70 -5.62 -11.77 18.26
C SER A 70 -4.61 -12.78 17.72
N VAL A 71 -3.33 -12.68 18.11
CA VAL A 71 -2.26 -13.45 17.46
C VAL A 71 -1.41 -14.18 18.48
N GLU A 72 -1.20 -15.47 18.23
CA GLU A 72 -0.23 -16.30 18.93
C GLU A 72 0.88 -16.73 17.97
N LEU A 73 2.14 -16.63 18.39
CA LEU A 73 3.29 -17.14 17.64
C LEU A 73 3.82 -18.44 18.25
N VAL A 74 3.96 -19.47 17.41
CA VAL A 74 4.65 -20.73 17.72
C VAL A 74 5.92 -20.81 16.87
N ALA A 75 7.07 -20.64 17.51
CA ALA A 75 8.37 -20.58 16.86
C ALA A 75 9.50 -21.05 17.80
N LEU A 76 10.69 -21.25 17.25
CA LEU A 76 11.91 -21.53 18.01
C LEU A 76 12.78 -20.26 18.10
N VAL A 77 13.43 -20.05 19.25
CA VAL A 77 14.46 -19.03 19.44
C VAL A 77 15.63 -19.60 20.25
N GLY A 78 16.81 -19.03 20.09
CA GLY A 78 17.98 -19.36 20.90
C GLY A 78 17.88 -18.79 22.32
N ALA A 79 18.62 -19.37 23.26
CA ALA A 79 18.80 -18.80 24.61
C ALA A 79 19.84 -17.67 24.63
N ASP A 80 19.65 -16.65 23.79
CA ASP A 80 20.58 -15.56 23.59
C ASP A 80 19.90 -14.18 23.64
N GLU A 81 20.71 -13.13 23.55
CA GLU A 81 20.22 -11.75 23.60
C GLU A 81 19.31 -11.43 22.41
N ALA A 82 19.58 -12.00 21.23
CA ALA A 82 18.74 -11.84 20.06
C ALA A 82 17.36 -12.46 20.26
N GLY A 83 17.27 -13.66 20.86
CA GLY A 83 16.00 -14.30 21.22
C GLY A 83 15.20 -13.48 22.22
N GLN A 84 15.87 -12.88 23.21
CA GLN A 84 15.22 -11.98 24.17
C GLN A 84 14.68 -10.70 23.49
N ARG A 85 15.47 -10.08 22.60
CA ARG A 85 15.05 -8.90 21.83
C ARG A 85 13.87 -9.20 20.91
N LEU A 86 13.90 -10.33 20.21
CA LEU A 86 12.82 -10.76 19.33
C LEU A 86 11.51 -10.92 20.11
N ARG A 87 11.55 -11.60 21.26
CA ARG A 87 10.38 -11.76 22.14
C ARG A 87 9.88 -10.43 22.69
N ALA A 88 10.77 -9.50 23.02
CA ALA A 88 10.38 -8.15 23.43
C ALA A 88 9.70 -7.37 22.29
N ALA A 89 10.23 -7.47 21.06
CA ALA A 89 9.65 -6.84 19.89
C ALA A 89 8.26 -7.42 19.56
N LEU A 90 8.08 -8.74 19.64
CA LEU A 90 6.77 -9.40 19.47
C LEU A 90 5.72 -8.86 20.45
N ARG A 91 6.07 -8.77 21.74
CA ARG A 91 5.18 -8.23 22.77
C ARG A 91 4.87 -6.74 22.57
N HIS A 92 5.80 -5.97 22.03
CA HIS A 92 5.56 -4.56 21.68
C HIS A 92 4.48 -4.42 20.60
N HIS A 93 4.36 -5.40 19.71
CA HIS A 93 3.29 -5.50 18.71
C HIS A 93 2.05 -6.26 19.20
N ASP A 94 1.89 -6.47 20.51
CA ASP A 94 0.75 -7.20 21.11
C ASP A 94 0.61 -8.66 20.61
N VAL A 95 1.71 -9.30 20.21
CA VAL A 95 1.74 -10.72 19.85
C VAL A 95 1.97 -11.58 21.09
N ASP A 96 1.14 -12.61 21.29
CA ASP A 96 1.34 -13.62 22.33
C ASP A 96 2.50 -14.55 21.94
N ASP A 97 3.60 -14.44 22.69
CA ASP A 97 4.83 -15.22 22.51
C ASP A 97 4.93 -16.43 23.45
N THR A 98 3.84 -16.83 24.11
CA THR A 98 3.80 -18.02 24.98
C THR A 98 3.96 -19.32 24.20
N GLY A 99 3.75 -19.31 22.89
CA GLY A 99 4.04 -20.44 22.00
C GLY A 99 5.53 -20.60 21.65
N VAL A 100 6.38 -19.61 21.96
CA VAL A 100 7.80 -19.62 21.61
C VAL A 100 8.59 -20.56 22.52
N VAL A 101 9.33 -21.49 21.92
CA VAL A 101 10.24 -22.42 22.60
C VAL A 101 11.66 -21.90 22.54
N VAL A 102 12.37 -21.96 23.66
CA VAL A 102 13.77 -21.52 23.77
C VAL A 102 14.69 -22.74 23.74
N ASP A 103 15.61 -22.78 22.77
CA ASP A 103 16.64 -23.81 22.69
C ASP A 103 17.99 -23.26 23.19
N PRO A 104 18.56 -23.80 24.29
CA PRO A 104 19.85 -23.36 24.80
C PRO A 104 21.05 -23.79 23.95
N HIS A 105 20.85 -24.66 22.96
CA HIS A 105 21.90 -25.19 22.08
C HIS A 105 21.91 -24.57 20.68
N HIS A 106 21.08 -23.57 20.44
CA HIS A 106 20.96 -22.88 19.16
C HIS A 106 20.99 -21.37 19.35
N SER A 107 21.38 -20.62 18.31
CA SER A 107 21.33 -19.16 18.30
C SER A 107 20.16 -18.63 17.49
N THR A 108 19.58 -17.50 17.89
CA THR A 108 18.50 -16.86 17.17
C THR A 108 19.01 -16.21 15.89
N THR A 109 18.41 -16.54 14.75
CA THR A 109 18.75 -15.93 13.46
C THR A 109 18.51 -14.42 13.51
N THR A 110 19.52 -13.65 13.13
CA THR A 110 19.46 -12.18 13.11
C THR A 110 19.91 -11.64 11.76
N LYS A 111 19.10 -10.77 11.14
CA LYS A 111 19.39 -10.12 9.87
C LYS A 111 19.58 -8.63 10.10
N SER A 112 20.82 -8.17 10.01
CA SER A 112 21.19 -6.79 10.35
C SER A 112 21.45 -5.96 9.09
N ARG A 113 20.90 -4.75 9.05
CA ARG A 113 21.01 -3.83 7.91
C ARG A 113 21.61 -2.52 8.40
N LEU A 114 22.69 -2.08 7.76
CA LEU A 114 23.30 -0.77 7.99
C LEU A 114 22.60 0.26 7.10
N VAL A 115 22.11 1.34 7.69
CA VAL A 115 21.39 2.40 6.99
C VAL A 115 22.09 3.73 7.19
N ALA A 116 22.37 4.43 6.08
CA ALA A 116 22.87 5.80 6.08
C ALA A 116 22.14 6.61 5.00
N ASP A 117 21.78 7.86 5.29
CA ASP A 117 21.06 8.77 4.38
C ASP A 117 19.79 8.13 3.74
N GLY A 118 19.09 7.30 4.52
CA GLY A 118 17.88 6.58 4.08
C GLY A 118 18.14 5.40 3.13
N GLN A 119 19.40 5.03 2.89
CA GLN A 119 19.79 3.92 2.02
C GLN A 119 20.41 2.77 2.80
N VAL A 120 20.08 1.54 2.42
CA VAL A 120 20.74 0.34 2.96
C VAL A 120 22.13 0.23 2.36
N MET A 121 23.15 0.37 3.19
CA MET A 121 24.57 0.37 2.81
C MET A 121 25.19 -1.02 2.88
N GLY A 122 24.63 -1.90 3.71
CA GLY A 122 25.08 -3.28 3.85
C GLY A 122 24.12 -4.12 4.66
N ARG A 123 24.22 -5.44 4.49
CA ARG A 123 23.50 -6.43 5.28
C ARG A 123 24.46 -7.52 5.73
N PHE A 124 24.31 -7.97 6.97
CA PHE A 124 25.00 -9.14 7.51
C PHE A 124 24.04 -9.99 8.31
N ASP A 125 24.18 -11.30 8.14
CA ASP A 125 23.28 -12.29 8.72
C ASP A 125 24.06 -13.14 9.74
N LEU A 126 23.47 -13.30 10.92
CA LEU A 126 23.93 -14.21 11.96
C LEU A 126 22.97 -15.39 11.97
N GLU A 127 23.41 -16.50 11.39
CA GLU A 127 22.60 -17.71 11.24
C GLU A 127 23.33 -18.88 11.88
N ALA A 128 22.62 -19.67 12.69
CA ALA A 128 23.12 -20.97 13.12
C ALA A 128 22.86 -22.00 12.02
N HIS A 129 23.90 -22.75 11.66
CA HIS A 129 23.79 -23.84 10.68
C HIS A 129 23.56 -25.20 11.34
N ALA A 130 23.72 -25.30 12.67
CA ALA A 130 23.37 -26.51 13.39
C ALA A 130 21.85 -26.68 13.41
N PRO A 131 21.31 -27.90 13.32
CA PRO A 131 19.88 -28.11 13.48
C PRO A 131 19.44 -27.78 14.91
N TRP A 132 18.20 -27.33 15.07
CA TRP A 132 17.53 -27.23 16.36
C TRP A 132 17.53 -28.58 17.09
N SER A 133 17.59 -28.55 18.43
CA SER A 133 17.57 -29.77 19.23
C SER A 133 16.26 -30.53 19.04
N GLY A 134 16.34 -31.87 19.03
CA GLY A 134 15.15 -32.71 18.91
C GLY A 134 14.15 -32.48 20.06
N THR A 135 14.62 -32.08 21.24
CA THR A 135 13.77 -31.66 22.37
C THR A 135 12.97 -30.40 22.05
N ALA A 136 13.62 -29.35 21.52
CA ALA A 136 12.93 -28.11 21.16
C ALA A 136 11.94 -28.33 20.01
N VAL A 137 12.31 -29.13 19.00
CA VAL A 137 11.43 -29.48 17.88
C VAL A 137 10.20 -30.26 18.32
N ASN A 138 10.35 -31.20 19.27
CA ASN A 138 9.22 -31.92 19.86
C ASN A 138 8.30 -30.96 20.61
N GLU A 139 8.86 -30.09 21.46
CA GLU A 139 8.09 -29.13 22.24
C GLU A 139 7.34 -28.13 21.35
N LEU A 140 7.96 -27.66 20.26
CA LEU A 140 7.31 -26.82 19.25
C LEU A 140 6.08 -27.51 18.66
N ALA A 141 6.23 -28.77 18.26
CA ALA A 141 5.14 -29.55 17.69
C ALA A 141 4.02 -29.81 18.69
N ASP A 142 4.34 -30.01 19.96
CA ASP A 142 3.35 -30.18 21.03
C ASP A 142 2.58 -28.87 21.27
N ARG A 143 3.29 -27.73 21.43
CA ARG A 143 2.68 -26.40 21.60
C ARG A 143 1.78 -25.99 20.43
N LEU A 144 2.18 -26.35 19.20
CA LEU A 144 1.36 -26.17 17.99
C LEU A 144 0.04 -26.95 18.12
N VAL A 145 0.14 -28.26 18.36
CA VAL A 145 -1.01 -29.16 18.36
C VAL A 145 -2.00 -28.83 19.48
N GLU A 146 -1.53 -28.35 20.63
CA GLU A 146 -2.36 -27.90 21.75
C GLU A 146 -3.24 -26.68 21.41
N ARG A 147 -2.79 -25.81 20.52
CA ARG A 147 -3.47 -24.54 20.18
C ARG A 147 -4.47 -24.64 19.05
N LEU A 148 -4.41 -25.69 18.23
CA LEU A 148 -5.21 -25.80 17.00
C LEU A 148 -6.72 -25.72 17.21
N ASP A 149 -7.26 -26.17 18.36
CA ASP A 149 -8.69 -26.10 18.66
C ASP A 149 -9.18 -24.70 19.07
N HIS A 150 -8.24 -23.79 19.37
CA HIS A 150 -8.51 -22.48 19.96
C HIS A 150 -8.29 -21.32 18.99
N VAL A 151 -7.99 -21.60 17.73
CA VAL A 151 -7.69 -20.58 16.72
C VAL A 151 -8.60 -20.74 15.51
N ASP A 152 -8.81 -19.64 14.81
CA ASP A 152 -9.72 -19.56 13.67
C ASP A 152 -8.97 -19.77 12.35
N ALA A 153 -7.65 -19.55 12.32
CA ALA A 153 -6.78 -19.80 11.18
C ALA A 153 -5.34 -20.11 11.61
N VAL A 154 -4.58 -20.75 10.71
CA VAL A 154 -3.13 -20.94 10.86
C VAL A 154 -2.43 -20.37 9.63
N LEU A 155 -1.44 -19.50 9.86
CA LEU A 155 -0.47 -19.08 8.85
C LEU A 155 0.87 -19.75 9.15
N VAL A 156 1.39 -20.49 8.18
CA VAL A 156 2.72 -21.08 8.24
C VAL A 156 3.70 -20.20 7.45
N ALA A 157 4.83 -19.87 8.06
CA ALA A 157 5.94 -19.13 7.46
C ALA A 157 7.21 -20.01 7.47
N ASP A 158 7.42 -20.78 6.39
CA ASP A 158 8.48 -21.78 6.20
C ASP A 158 9.59 -21.25 5.28
N TYR A 159 10.50 -20.45 5.85
CA TYR A 159 11.59 -19.83 5.10
C TYR A 159 12.90 -20.64 5.17
N GLY A 160 12.84 -21.88 5.66
CA GLY A 160 13.97 -22.79 5.64
C GLY A 160 15.02 -22.55 6.74
N ASN A 161 14.68 -21.89 7.86
CA ASN A 161 15.59 -21.76 9.01
C ASN A 161 15.52 -22.97 9.98
N GLY A 162 14.93 -24.07 9.54
CA GLY A 162 15.00 -25.37 10.19
C GLY A 162 14.01 -25.59 11.34
N ALA A 163 13.20 -24.60 11.74
CA ALA A 163 12.22 -24.81 12.81
C ALA A 163 11.10 -25.78 12.37
N LEU A 164 10.68 -25.66 11.11
CA LEU A 164 9.66 -26.52 10.51
C LEU A 164 10.29 -27.79 9.94
N THR A 165 10.80 -28.66 10.81
CA THR A 165 11.26 -30.00 10.39
C THR A 165 10.09 -30.85 9.87
N ASP A 166 10.40 -31.94 9.15
CA ASP A 166 9.38 -32.89 8.71
C ASP A 166 8.53 -33.41 9.86
N GLN A 167 9.10 -33.55 11.06
CA GLN A 167 8.35 -33.95 12.24
C GLN A 167 7.23 -32.96 12.57
N VAL A 168 7.52 -31.65 12.54
CA VAL A 168 6.54 -30.59 12.84
C VAL A 168 5.46 -30.57 11.75
N VAL A 169 5.87 -30.65 10.48
CA VAL A 169 4.95 -30.72 9.34
C VAL A 169 4.00 -31.92 9.48
N HIS A 170 4.52 -33.12 9.74
CA HIS A 170 3.72 -34.33 9.91
C HIS A 170 2.75 -34.21 11.10
N ARG A 171 3.18 -33.61 12.21
CA ARG A 171 2.32 -33.38 13.39
C ARG A 171 1.18 -32.42 13.06
N LEU A 172 1.45 -31.34 12.31
CA LEU A 172 0.40 -30.44 11.83
C LEU A 172 -0.56 -31.15 10.87
N CYS A 173 -0.06 -31.86 9.85
CA CYS A 173 -0.91 -32.54 8.88
C CYS A 173 -1.83 -33.57 9.56
N ARG A 174 -1.30 -34.34 10.52
CA ARG A 174 -2.10 -35.32 11.28
C ARG A 174 -3.15 -34.65 12.16
N ALA A 175 -2.87 -33.46 12.68
CA ALA A 175 -3.78 -32.68 13.51
C ALA A 175 -4.65 -31.70 12.72
N ARG A 176 -4.57 -31.67 11.38
CA ARG A 176 -5.26 -30.71 10.50
C ARG A 176 -6.76 -30.62 10.76
N SER A 177 -7.40 -31.73 11.12
CA SER A 177 -8.84 -31.81 11.39
C SER A 177 -9.29 -31.05 12.65
N ARG A 178 -8.36 -30.70 13.54
CA ARG A 178 -8.63 -29.85 14.72
C ARG A 178 -8.83 -28.39 14.32
N LEU A 179 -8.12 -27.93 13.28
CA LEU A 179 -8.27 -26.59 12.73
C LEU A 179 -9.51 -26.52 11.83
N ARG A 180 -10.44 -25.62 12.16
CA ARG A 180 -11.69 -25.45 11.40
C ARG A 180 -11.56 -24.50 10.20
N GLY A 181 -10.68 -23.51 10.30
CA GLY A 181 -10.53 -22.50 9.26
C GLY A 181 -9.36 -22.75 8.30
N PRO A 182 -8.90 -21.69 7.61
CA PRO A 182 -7.87 -21.81 6.60
C PRO A 182 -6.52 -22.16 7.21
N LEU A 183 -5.81 -23.06 6.53
CA LEU A 183 -4.37 -23.27 6.69
C LEU A 183 -3.69 -22.64 5.49
N VAL A 184 -2.93 -21.58 5.70
CA VAL A 184 -2.17 -20.88 4.67
C VAL A 184 -0.69 -21.14 4.86
N VAL A 185 0.03 -21.42 3.78
CA VAL A 185 1.48 -21.67 3.80
C VAL A 185 2.17 -20.66 2.91
N ASP A 186 3.11 -19.94 3.52
CA ASP A 186 4.11 -19.11 2.87
C ASP A 186 5.49 -19.75 3.09
N GLY A 187 6.34 -19.81 2.07
CA GLY A 187 7.64 -20.48 2.18
C GLY A 187 8.30 -20.84 0.86
N HIS A 188 9.42 -21.56 0.92
CA HIS A 188 10.24 -21.83 -0.27
C HIS A 188 10.03 -23.24 -0.88
N ASP A 189 9.64 -24.23 -0.08
CA ASP A 189 9.36 -25.60 -0.54
C ASP A 189 7.91 -25.98 -0.22
N PHE A 190 7.02 -25.77 -1.20
CA PHE A 190 5.59 -26.06 -1.05
C PHE A 190 5.26 -27.55 -1.13
N ARG A 191 6.13 -28.38 -1.74
CA ARG A 191 5.81 -29.80 -2.01
C ARG A 191 5.72 -30.63 -0.73
N ARG A 192 6.46 -30.25 0.30
CA ARG A 192 6.41 -30.93 1.60
C ARG A 192 5.07 -30.81 2.33
N TRP A 193 4.22 -29.88 1.90
CA TRP A 193 2.91 -29.63 2.51
C TRP A 193 1.76 -30.39 1.83
N ASP A 194 2.04 -31.25 0.84
CA ASP A 194 1.03 -32.02 0.06
C ASP A 194 0.05 -32.81 0.95
N ALA A 195 0.53 -33.35 2.08
CA ALA A 195 -0.28 -34.15 2.99
C ALA A 195 -1.16 -33.33 3.98
N CYS A 196 -1.05 -32.01 4.00
CA CYS A 196 -1.64 -31.15 5.04
C CYS A 196 -3.02 -30.59 4.69
N HIS A 197 -3.58 -30.86 3.50
CA HIS A 197 -4.81 -30.23 3.01
C HIS A 197 -4.78 -28.71 3.20
N VAL A 198 -3.80 -28.08 2.55
CA VAL A 198 -3.55 -26.63 2.63
C VAL A 198 -4.63 -25.87 1.87
N THR A 199 -5.21 -24.87 2.52
CA THR A 199 -6.25 -24.02 1.93
C THR A 199 -5.64 -23.07 0.90
N ALA A 200 -4.53 -22.43 1.24
CA ALA A 200 -3.86 -21.49 0.36
C ALA A 200 -2.34 -21.58 0.44
N MET A 201 -1.67 -21.39 -0.69
CA MET A 201 -0.22 -21.20 -0.75
C MET A 201 0.09 -19.85 -1.38
N THR A 202 1.13 -19.17 -0.91
CA THR A 202 1.42 -17.77 -1.26
C THR A 202 2.81 -17.55 -1.87
N PRO A 203 3.18 -18.26 -2.96
CA PRO A 203 4.53 -18.15 -3.49
C PRO A 203 4.84 -16.77 -4.09
N SER A 204 6.11 -16.43 -4.16
CA SER A 204 6.63 -15.37 -5.00
C SER A 204 6.82 -15.82 -6.45
N ALA A 205 6.89 -14.86 -7.38
CA ALA A 205 7.22 -15.13 -8.77
C ALA A 205 8.58 -15.84 -8.92
N GLU A 206 9.51 -15.63 -7.99
CA GLU A 206 10.81 -16.31 -7.97
C GLU A 206 10.66 -17.80 -7.66
N GLU A 207 9.78 -18.18 -6.73
CA GLU A 207 9.51 -19.58 -6.36
C GLU A 207 8.77 -20.35 -7.46
N LEU A 208 8.15 -19.63 -8.40
CA LEU A 208 7.53 -20.20 -9.58
C LEU A 208 8.52 -20.52 -10.70
N ARG A 209 9.74 -19.98 -10.63
CA ARG A 209 10.75 -20.19 -11.66
C ARG A 209 11.14 -21.66 -11.72
N GLY A 210 10.82 -22.31 -12.84
CA GLY A 210 11.34 -23.63 -13.14
C GLY A 210 12.84 -23.60 -13.46
N PRO A 211 13.52 -24.76 -13.53
CA PRO A 211 14.92 -24.86 -13.96
C PRO A 211 15.18 -24.38 -15.40
N ALA A 212 14.13 -24.03 -16.17
CA ALA A 212 14.20 -23.53 -17.53
C ALA A 212 14.22 -21.99 -17.65
N GLY A 213 14.60 -21.27 -16.58
CA GLY A 213 14.63 -19.79 -16.50
C GLY A 213 15.61 -19.06 -17.43
N ALA A 214 15.98 -19.64 -18.57
CA ALA A 214 16.68 -18.92 -19.62
C ALA A 214 15.66 -18.06 -20.40
N ASP A 215 15.91 -16.74 -20.42
CA ASP A 215 15.25 -15.68 -21.21
C ASP A 215 14.20 -14.78 -20.53
N GLU A 216 13.93 -14.90 -19.22
CA GLU A 216 13.03 -13.93 -18.51
C GLU A 216 13.46 -12.46 -18.66
N ALA A 217 14.76 -12.20 -18.78
CA ALA A 217 15.31 -10.85 -18.92
C ALA A 217 14.91 -10.16 -20.25
N THR A 218 14.43 -10.93 -21.23
CA THR A 218 14.00 -10.42 -22.54
C THR A 218 12.48 -10.22 -22.65
N TRP A 219 11.72 -10.73 -21.67
CA TRP A 219 10.27 -10.70 -21.71
C TRP A 219 9.72 -9.31 -21.43
N THR A 220 8.68 -8.94 -22.16
CA THR A 220 7.82 -7.83 -21.78
C THR A 220 7.06 -8.17 -20.51
N LYS A 221 6.57 -7.14 -19.81
CA LYS A 221 5.70 -7.31 -18.63
C LYS A 221 4.45 -8.16 -18.93
N ALA A 222 3.90 -8.08 -20.15
CA ALA A 222 2.74 -8.87 -20.53
C ALA A 222 3.09 -10.36 -20.65
N GLU A 223 4.17 -10.69 -21.36
CA GLU A 223 4.66 -12.07 -21.54
C GLU A 223 5.03 -12.72 -20.21
N ARG A 224 5.70 -11.96 -19.32
CA ARG A 224 6.01 -12.43 -17.97
C ARG A 224 4.76 -12.80 -17.17
N ILE A 225 3.73 -11.95 -17.20
CA ILE A 225 2.48 -12.20 -16.47
C ILE A 225 1.73 -13.40 -17.07
N GLU A 226 1.72 -13.55 -18.38
CA GLU A 226 1.12 -14.70 -19.05
C GLU A 226 1.81 -16.01 -18.64
N HIS A 227 3.16 -16.03 -18.65
CA HIS A 227 3.94 -17.17 -18.21
C HIS A 227 3.65 -17.54 -16.75
N LEU A 228 3.71 -16.55 -15.83
CA LEU A 228 3.43 -16.77 -14.42
C LEU A 228 2.00 -17.24 -14.17
N THR A 229 1.04 -16.76 -14.97
CA THR A 229 -0.36 -17.21 -14.90
C THR A 229 -0.47 -18.69 -15.30
N ALA A 230 0.15 -19.09 -16.41
CA ALA A 230 0.16 -20.49 -16.84
C ALA A 230 0.84 -21.40 -15.80
N ARG A 231 1.99 -20.98 -15.27
CA ARG A 231 2.74 -21.74 -14.28
C ARG A 231 2.00 -21.88 -12.95
N SER A 232 1.38 -20.79 -12.47
CA SER A 232 0.54 -20.80 -11.26
C SER A 232 -0.61 -21.82 -11.39
N GLN A 233 -1.25 -21.88 -12.57
CA GLN A 233 -2.35 -22.81 -12.81
C GLN A 233 -1.90 -24.28 -12.79
N GLU A 234 -0.68 -24.58 -13.26
CA GLU A 234 -0.08 -25.92 -13.14
C GLU A 234 0.20 -26.27 -11.67
N LEU A 235 0.83 -25.35 -10.94
CA LEU A 235 1.24 -25.56 -9.55
C LEU A 235 0.05 -25.72 -8.59
N LEU A 236 -1.08 -25.03 -8.84
CA LEU A 236 -2.33 -25.27 -8.10
C LEU A 236 -2.76 -26.75 -8.14
N ARG A 237 -2.46 -27.46 -9.25
CA ARG A 237 -2.74 -28.89 -9.38
C ARG A 237 -1.63 -29.73 -8.76
N GLU A 238 -0.38 -29.37 -9.01
CA GLU A 238 0.81 -30.09 -8.52
C GLU A 238 0.88 -30.12 -6.99
N TRP A 239 0.70 -28.96 -6.34
CA TRP A 239 0.78 -28.80 -4.88
C TRP A 239 -0.53 -29.08 -4.15
N ARG A 240 -1.58 -29.41 -4.91
CA ARG A 240 -2.89 -29.83 -4.40
C ARG A 240 -3.57 -28.88 -3.40
N CYS A 241 -3.22 -27.60 -3.38
CA CYS A 241 -3.93 -26.57 -2.61
C CYS A 241 -5.23 -26.12 -3.31
N ASP A 242 -6.14 -25.50 -2.54
CA ASP A 242 -7.40 -24.98 -3.07
C ASP A 242 -7.23 -23.61 -3.74
N LEU A 243 -6.32 -22.79 -3.19
CA LEU A 243 -6.00 -21.44 -3.64
C LEU A 243 -4.47 -21.29 -3.78
N LEU A 244 -4.04 -20.58 -4.83
CA LEU A 244 -2.65 -20.18 -5.02
C LEU A 244 -2.61 -18.67 -5.26
N LEU A 245 -2.01 -17.91 -4.35
CA LEU A 245 -1.84 -16.47 -4.46
C LEU A 245 -0.37 -16.15 -4.74
N THR A 246 -0.03 -15.95 -6.00
CA THR A 246 1.34 -15.63 -6.40
C THR A 246 1.59 -14.12 -6.24
N THR A 247 2.63 -13.72 -5.49
CA THR A 247 3.13 -12.33 -5.49
C THR A 247 4.04 -12.08 -6.68
N VAL A 248 3.87 -10.94 -7.36
CA VAL A 248 4.56 -10.63 -8.62
C VAL A 248 5.29 -9.29 -8.50
N ASP A 249 6.21 -9.19 -7.54
CA ASP A 249 7.04 -8.00 -7.30
C ASP A 249 6.22 -6.68 -7.34
N SER A 250 6.64 -5.73 -8.17
CA SER A 250 5.97 -4.45 -8.39
C SER A 250 4.72 -4.52 -9.29
N ASP A 251 4.26 -5.71 -9.70
CA ASP A 251 3.15 -5.91 -10.64
C ASP A 251 1.85 -6.38 -9.99
N GLY A 252 1.88 -6.69 -8.70
CA GLY A 252 0.72 -7.06 -7.89
C GLY A 252 0.69 -8.54 -7.53
N THR A 253 -0.50 -9.14 -7.53
CA THR A 253 -0.72 -10.57 -7.23
C THR A 253 -1.56 -11.28 -8.30
N LEU A 254 -1.39 -12.60 -8.39
CA LEU A 254 -2.18 -13.50 -9.24
C LEU A 254 -2.80 -14.62 -8.39
N LEU A 255 -4.11 -14.58 -8.22
CA LEU A 255 -4.87 -15.58 -7.50
C LEU A 255 -5.46 -16.63 -8.46
N HIS A 256 -5.21 -17.90 -8.17
CA HIS A 256 -5.79 -19.04 -8.86
C HIS A 256 -6.63 -19.89 -7.91
N ARG A 257 -7.78 -20.37 -8.41
CA ARG A 257 -8.65 -21.33 -7.73
C ARG A 257 -9.29 -22.27 -8.74
N ARG A 258 -9.56 -23.52 -8.34
CA ARG A 258 -10.07 -24.55 -9.25
C ARG A 258 -11.42 -24.13 -9.87
N GLY A 259 -11.53 -24.28 -11.19
CA GLY A 259 -12.78 -24.03 -11.93
C GLY A 259 -13.16 -22.56 -12.12
N ARG A 260 -12.26 -21.61 -11.79
CA ARG A 260 -12.47 -20.17 -11.98
C ARG A 260 -11.33 -19.57 -12.79
N PRO A 261 -11.58 -18.47 -13.53
CA PRO A 261 -10.51 -17.71 -14.15
C PRO A 261 -9.59 -17.10 -13.07
N PRO A 262 -8.30 -16.87 -13.39
CA PRO A 262 -7.39 -16.20 -12.47
C PRO A 262 -7.85 -14.78 -12.18
N HIS A 263 -7.68 -14.35 -10.93
CA HIS A 263 -7.90 -12.98 -10.49
C HIS A 263 -6.57 -12.26 -10.35
N ARG A 264 -6.46 -11.07 -10.94
CA ARG A 264 -5.23 -10.29 -10.95
C ARG A 264 -5.43 -8.96 -10.27
N THR A 265 -4.56 -8.66 -9.31
CA THR A 265 -4.47 -7.34 -8.69
C THR A 265 -3.37 -6.52 -9.37
N ARG A 266 -3.24 -5.24 -9.00
CA ARG A 266 -2.20 -4.35 -9.53
C ARG A 266 -1.56 -3.59 -8.39
N ALA A 267 -0.23 -3.60 -8.33
CA ALA A 267 0.53 -2.72 -7.46
C ALA A 267 0.72 -1.33 -8.10
N THR A 268 0.79 -0.31 -7.26
CA THR A 268 1.20 1.05 -7.68
C THR A 268 2.70 1.19 -7.42
N ALA A 269 3.52 1.03 -8.46
CA ALA A 269 4.97 1.15 -8.34
C ALA A 269 5.39 2.61 -8.09
N ARG A 270 6.29 2.82 -7.13
CA ARG A 270 6.95 4.11 -6.84
C ARG A 270 8.46 3.93 -6.76
N ALA A 271 9.22 4.97 -7.10
CA ALA A 271 10.66 4.88 -7.30
C ALA A 271 11.51 4.61 -6.03
N THR A 272 10.94 4.76 -4.83
CA THR A 272 11.66 4.66 -3.54
C THR A 272 11.09 3.58 -2.62
N GLN A 273 10.49 2.53 -3.18
CA GLN A 273 9.83 1.48 -2.39
C GLN A 273 10.85 0.56 -1.70
N GLN A 274 10.62 0.29 -0.41
CA GLN A 274 11.32 -0.76 0.32
C GLN A 274 10.41 -2.00 0.36
N THR A 275 10.90 -3.14 -0.10
CA THR A 275 10.07 -4.36 -0.23
C THR A 275 10.17 -5.31 0.97
N CYS A 276 10.92 -4.92 2.01
CA CYS A 276 11.14 -5.77 3.17
C CYS A 276 9.82 -6.05 3.89
N GLY A 277 9.42 -7.32 4.01
CA GLY A 277 8.18 -7.71 4.69
C GLY A 277 6.89 -7.53 3.89
N ALA A 278 6.96 -7.13 2.60
CA ALA A 278 5.78 -7.00 1.76
C ALA A 278 5.09 -8.36 1.50
N GLY A 279 5.87 -9.43 1.30
CA GLY A 279 5.37 -10.80 1.16
C GLY A 279 4.61 -11.25 2.42
N ASP A 280 5.25 -11.13 3.58
CA ASP A 280 4.66 -11.42 4.90
C ASP A 280 3.33 -10.68 5.11
N THR A 281 3.27 -9.41 4.71
CA THR A 281 2.05 -8.58 4.78
C THR A 281 0.95 -9.13 3.87
N VAL A 282 1.28 -9.56 2.65
CA VAL A 282 0.32 -10.18 1.72
C VAL A 282 -0.22 -11.48 2.29
N SER A 283 0.67 -12.41 2.67
CA SER A 283 0.31 -13.73 3.20
C SER A 283 -0.56 -13.59 4.46
N THR A 284 -0.21 -12.66 5.34
CA THR A 284 -0.94 -12.35 6.58
C THR A 284 -2.32 -11.77 6.30
N THR A 285 -2.39 -10.70 5.51
CA THR A 285 -3.67 -10.03 5.22
C THR A 285 -4.63 -10.95 4.49
N PHE A 286 -4.12 -11.75 3.55
CA PHE A 286 -4.88 -12.75 2.82
C PHE A 286 -5.46 -13.81 3.77
N THR A 287 -4.63 -14.35 4.68
CA THR A 287 -5.05 -15.33 5.68
C THR A 287 -6.15 -14.80 6.58
N LEU A 288 -5.98 -13.58 7.11
CA LEU A 288 -6.96 -12.94 7.98
C LEU A 288 -8.29 -12.67 7.25
N ALA A 289 -8.24 -12.22 6.00
CA ALA A 289 -9.43 -11.98 5.21
C ALA A 289 -10.21 -13.28 4.93
N LEU A 290 -9.52 -14.37 4.59
CA LEU A 290 -10.15 -15.69 4.43
C LEU A 290 -10.77 -16.18 5.75
N ALA A 291 -10.06 -16.03 6.87
CA ALA A 291 -10.55 -16.40 8.19
C ALA A 291 -11.80 -15.58 8.60
N ALA A 292 -11.85 -14.31 8.20
CA ALA A 292 -12.98 -13.40 8.38
C ALA A 292 -14.13 -13.64 7.37
N GLY A 293 -14.04 -14.68 6.54
CA GLY A 293 -15.08 -15.10 5.60
C GLY A 293 -15.17 -14.29 4.32
N ALA A 294 -14.11 -13.58 3.92
CA ALA A 294 -14.07 -12.91 2.63
C ALA A 294 -13.98 -13.91 1.47
N GLU A 295 -14.53 -13.54 0.31
CA GLU A 295 -14.23 -14.25 -0.94
C GLU A 295 -12.73 -14.14 -1.26
N PRO A 296 -12.11 -15.18 -1.86
CA PRO A 296 -10.68 -15.19 -2.17
C PRO A 296 -10.21 -13.98 -2.98
N GLU A 297 -10.99 -13.51 -3.96
CA GLU A 297 -10.67 -12.32 -4.75
C GLU A 297 -10.60 -11.06 -3.88
N THR A 298 -11.58 -10.87 -3.00
CA THR A 298 -11.59 -9.74 -2.05
C THR A 298 -10.43 -9.82 -1.07
N ALA A 299 -10.07 -11.02 -0.61
CA ALA A 299 -8.91 -11.24 0.23
C ALA A 299 -7.60 -10.85 -0.49
N ALA A 300 -7.47 -11.22 -1.77
CA ALA A 300 -6.31 -10.86 -2.59
C ALA A 300 -6.21 -9.35 -2.84
N ASP A 301 -7.34 -8.68 -3.12
CA ASP A 301 -7.38 -7.22 -3.27
C ASP A 301 -6.98 -6.50 -1.98
N LEU A 302 -7.47 -6.95 -0.82
CA LEU A 302 -7.10 -6.38 0.48
C LEU A 302 -5.61 -6.60 0.77
N ALA A 303 -5.08 -7.79 0.50
CA ALA A 303 -3.67 -8.10 0.67
C ALA A 303 -2.76 -7.23 -0.21
N GLN A 304 -3.18 -6.97 -1.46
CA GLN A 304 -2.46 -6.05 -2.34
C GLN A 304 -2.47 -4.61 -1.83
N LEU A 305 -3.59 -4.15 -1.26
CA LEU A 305 -3.68 -2.83 -0.65
C LEU A 305 -2.77 -2.71 0.57
N ALA A 306 -2.71 -3.75 1.41
CA ALA A 306 -1.85 -3.79 2.58
C ALA A 306 -0.36 -3.80 2.21
N ALA A 307 0.03 -4.59 1.19
CA ALA A 307 1.37 -4.50 0.60
C ALA A 307 1.70 -3.06 0.16
N GLY A 308 0.74 -2.38 -0.48
CA GLY A 308 0.91 -0.98 -0.90
C GLY A 308 1.16 0.00 0.25
N VAL A 309 0.73 -0.30 1.48
CA VAL A 309 1.02 0.50 2.67
C VAL A 309 2.48 0.32 3.09
N VAL A 310 2.91 -0.91 3.31
CA VAL A 310 4.23 -1.22 3.88
C VAL A 310 5.38 -0.89 2.94
N VAL A 311 5.19 -0.97 1.62
CA VAL A 311 6.28 -0.66 0.67
C VAL A 311 6.66 0.82 0.63
N ASP A 312 5.83 1.69 1.20
CA ASP A 312 6.10 3.12 1.33
C ASP A 312 6.77 3.46 2.69
N GLU A 313 6.97 2.49 3.57
CA GLU A 313 7.56 2.66 4.89
C GLU A 313 9.01 2.16 4.93
N ALA A 314 9.78 2.67 5.90
CA ALA A 314 11.15 2.24 6.11
C ALA A 314 11.19 1.06 7.08
N GLY A 315 12.14 0.15 6.88
CA GLY A 315 12.39 -0.93 7.82
C GLY A 315 11.50 -2.17 7.60
N THR A 316 11.37 -2.98 8.65
CA THR A 316 10.41 -4.09 8.69
C THR A 316 9.11 -3.56 9.30
N SER A 317 8.25 -2.97 8.47
CA SER A 317 7.02 -2.29 8.87
C SER A 317 5.78 -3.19 8.87
N CYS A 318 4.72 -2.75 9.56
CA CYS A 318 3.43 -3.43 9.60
C CYS A 318 2.31 -2.57 9.01
N CYS A 319 1.36 -3.18 8.30
CA CYS A 319 0.16 -2.50 7.86
C CYS A 319 -0.87 -2.44 8.99
N THR A 320 -1.18 -1.25 9.50
CA THR A 320 -2.25 -1.08 10.49
C THR A 320 -3.64 -1.04 9.82
N ALA A 321 -4.69 -1.43 10.55
CA ALA A 321 -6.06 -1.30 10.07
C ALA A 321 -6.41 0.15 9.68
N GLU A 322 -5.90 1.14 10.42
CA GLU A 322 -6.07 2.56 10.09
C GLU A 322 -5.36 2.95 8.80
N ALA A 323 -4.08 2.58 8.65
CA ALA A 323 -3.31 2.87 7.45
C ALA A 323 -3.94 2.23 6.20
N LEU A 324 -4.48 1.01 6.34
CA LEU A 324 -5.21 0.33 5.27
C LEU A 324 -6.53 1.03 4.93
N LEU A 325 -7.27 1.52 5.93
CA LEU A 325 -8.47 2.32 5.71
C LEU A 325 -8.15 3.65 5.02
N VAL A 326 -7.03 4.30 5.38
CA VAL A 326 -6.56 5.52 4.71
C VAL A 326 -6.14 5.22 3.27
N ARG A 327 -5.37 4.15 3.04
CA ARG A 327 -4.95 3.72 1.69
C ARG A 327 -6.13 3.34 0.82
N SER A 328 -7.13 2.65 1.37
CA SER A 328 -8.32 2.25 0.62
C SER A 328 -9.20 3.44 0.24
N ARG A 329 -9.17 4.57 0.97
CA ARG A 329 -9.76 5.83 0.50
C ARG A 329 -9.12 6.31 -0.80
N GLY A 330 -7.81 6.14 -0.96
CA GLY A 330 -7.12 6.43 -2.23
C GLY A 330 -7.42 5.46 -3.37
N TYR A 331 -8.14 4.36 -3.09
CA TYR A 331 -8.59 3.37 -4.08
C TYR A 331 -10.10 3.44 -4.33
N ASP A 332 -10.87 4.08 -3.43
CA ASP A 332 -12.32 4.25 -3.51
C ASP A 332 -12.74 5.70 -3.83
N ASP A 333 -11.87 6.69 -3.61
CA ASP A 333 -11.98 7.99 -4.26
C ASP A 333 -11.26 7.87 -5.60
N ASP A 334 -12.10 7.73 -6.64
CA ASP A 334 -11.94 8.45 -7.88
C ASP A 334 -11.14 9.73 -7.60
N LEU A 335 -9.84 9.68 -7.88
CA LEU A 335 -8.91 10.78 -8.04
C LEU A 335 -9.27 11.96 -7.10
N GLY A 336 -8.73 12.02 -5.88
CA GLY A 336 -8.67 13.25 -5.04
C GLY A 336 -9.97 14.03 -4.77
N VAL A 337 -11.16 13.48 -5.01
CA VAL A 337 -12.45 14.17 -4.73
C VAL A 337 -12.80 14.04 -3.25
N THR A 338 -12.76 15.16 -2.54
CA THR A 338 -13.00 15.25 -1.09
C THR A 338 -14.32 15.95 -0.78
N SER A 339 -15.10 15.39 0.15
CA SER A 339 -16.27 16.10 0.69
C SER A 339 -15.83 17.34 1.48
N ALA A 340 -16.70 18.34 1.62
CA ALA A 340 -16.38 19.56 2.40
C ALA A 340 -15.96 19.24 3.86
N THR A 341 -16.52 18.20 4.46
CA THR A 341 -16.15 17.75 5.83
C THR A 341 -14.75 17.15 5.87
N GLU A 342 -14.39 16.29 4.91
CA GLU A 342 -13.06 15.70 4.84
C GLU A 342 -12.00 16.72 4.43
N LEU A 343 -12.34 17.63 3.51
CA LEU A 343 -11.48 18.74 3.11
C LEU A 343 -11.09 19.59 4.33
N ARG A 344 -12.02 19.86 5.26
CA ARG A 344 -11.71 20.61 6.50
C ARG A 344 -10.63 19.90 7.33
N LYS A 345 -10.69 18.57 7.44
CA LYS A 345 -9.69 17.78 8.17
C LYS A 345 -8.34 17.81 7.47
N HIS A 346 -8.32 17.60 6.15
CA HIS A 346 -7.08 17.64 5.36
C HIS A 346 -6.40 19.01 5.42
N VAL A 347 -7.16 20.09 5.26
CA VAL A 347 -6.66 21.46 5.37
C VAL A 347 -6.07 21.72 6.76
N ALA A 348 -6.75 21.27 7.83
CA ALA A 348 -6.23 21.41 9.19
C ALA A 348 -4.89 20.66 9.37
N ALA A 349 -4.76 19.45 8.82
CA ALA A 349 -3.52 18.68 8.85
C ALA A 349 -2.39 19.36 8.08
N HIS A 350 -2.66 19.86 6.86
CA HIS A 350 -1.65 20.60 6.08
C HIS A 350 -1.18 21.86 6.80
N ARG A 351 -2.08 22.60 7.45
CA ARG A 351 -1.71 23.77 8.26
C ARG A 351 -0.87 23.40 9.48
N ALA A 352 -1.23 22.32 10.18
CA ALA A 352 -0.42 21.84 11.31
C ALA A 352 1.00 21.45 10.87
N ALA A 353 1.16 20.99 9.62
CA ALA A 353 2.46 20.72 8.99
C ALA A 353 3.15 21.97 8.39
N GLY A 354 2.61 23.17 8.59
CA GLY A 354 3.20 24.43 8.10
C GLY A 354 3.15 24.63 6.58
N ARG A 355 2.30 23.89 5.87
CA ARG A 355 2.19 23.95 4.40
C ARG A 355 1.35 25.14 3.93
N ARG A 356 1.79 25.80 2.86
CA ARG A 356 1.07 26.90 2.20
C ARG A 356 -0.03 26.35 1.30
N ILE A 357 -1.28 26.78 1.53
CA ILE A 357 -2.47 26.28 0.86
C ILE A 357 -2.92 27.23 -0.25
N VAL A 358 -2.96 26.71 -1.46
CA VAL A 358 -3.46 27.38 -2.66
C VAL A 358 -4.87 26.89 -2.97
N PHE A 359 -5.76 27.80 -3.35
CA PHE A 359 -7.13 27.48 -3.73
C PHE A 359 -7.49 28.11 -5.07
N THR A 360 -8.20 27.35 -5.90
CA THR A 360 -8.78 27.82 -7.16
C THR A 360 -10.18 27.23 -7.34
N ASN A 361 -11.00 27.82 -8.20
CA ASN A 361 -12.28 27.23 -8.60
C ASN A 361 -12.60 27.44 -10.07
N GLY A 362 -13.41 26.54 -10.63
CA GLY A 362 -13.90 26.65 -11.99
C GLY A 362 -14.82 25.51 -12.42
N CYS A 363 -15.38 25.63 -13.62
CA CYS A 363 -16.26 24.60 -14.20
C CYS A 363 -15.48 23.42 -14.79
N PHE A 364 -14.29 23.66 -15.36
CA PHE A 364 -13.45 22.62 -15.99
C PHE A 364 -14.22 21.64 -16.91
N ASP A 365 -15.12 22.17 -17.75
CA ASP A 365 -16.05 21.35 -18.53
C ASP A 365 -15.33 20.38 -19.49
N ILE A 366 -14.60 20.91 -20.49
CA ILE A 366 -13.66 20.12 -21.29
C ILE A 366 -12.26 20.56 -20.93
N LEU A 367 -11.51 19.68 -20.26
CA LEU A 367 -10.11 19.91 -19.93
C LEU A 367 -9.25 19.98 -21.20
N HIS A 368 -8.25 20.85 -21.17
CA HIS A 368 -7.30 21.06 -22.25
C HIS A 368 -5.96 21.55 -21.68
N ALA A 369 -4.92 21.62 -22.51
CA ALA A 369 -3.57 22.01 -22.10
C ALA A 369 -3.53 23.33 -21.29
N GLY A 370 -4.36 24.32 -21.64
CA GLY A 370 -4.49 25.55 -20.85
C GLY A 370 -4.89 25.33 -19.39
N HIS A 371 -5.83 24.42 -19.10
CA HIS A 371 -6.20 24.09 -17.70
C HIS A 371 -5.06 23.37 -16.96
N VAL A 372 -4.33 22.49 -17.65
CA VAL A 372 -3.18 21.77 -17.06
C VAL A 372 -2.09 22.76 -16.67
N GLU A 373 -1.75 23.68 -17.57
CA GLU A 373 -0.73 24.70 -17.32
C GLU A 373 -1.17 25.70 -16.25
N TYR A 374 -2.43 26.13 -16.28
CA TYR A 374 -3.04 26.96 -15.23
C TYR A 374 -2.90 26.32 -13.83
N LEU A 375 -3.30 25.05 -13.69
CA LEU A 375 -3.22 24.34 -12.41
C LEU A 375 -1.77 24.10 -11.99
N ARG A 376 -0.85 23.89 -12.95
CA ARG A 376 0.59 23.79 -12.67
C ARG A 376 1.14 25.10 -12.11
N GLN A 377 0.75 26.24 -12.67
CA GLN A 377 1.15 27.57 -12.18
C GLN A 377 0.55 27.84 -10.80
N ALA A 378 -0.75 27.54 -10.60
CA ALA A 378 -1.38 27.66 -9.30
C ALA A 378 -0.64 26.83 -8.23
N ARG A 379 -0.33 25.57 -8.53
CA ARG A 379 0.40 24.68 -7.59
C ARG A 379 1.78 25.22 -7.22
N SER A 380 2.44 25.97 -8.10
CA SER A 380 3.78 26.53 -7.83
C SER A 380 3.79 27.67 -6.79
N LEU A 381 2.61 28.22 -6.46
CA LEU A 381 2.46 29.32 -5.50
C LEU A 381 2.35 28.84 -4.04
N GLY A 382 2.33 27.54 -3.79
CA GLY A 382 2.30 26.96 -2.44
C GLY A 382 2.64 25.48 -2.43
N ASP A 383 2.21 24.77 -1.39
CA ASP A 383 2.54 23.36 -1.11
C ASP A 383 1.36 22.41 -1.33
N VAL A 384 0.13 22.94 -1.36
CA VAL A 384 -1.10 22.17 -1.52
C VAL A 384 -2.05 22.93 -2.42
N LEU A 385 -2.57 22.32 -3.50
CA LEU A 385 -3.59 22.91 -4.35
C LEU A 385 -4.96 22.26 -4.13
N VAL A 386 -5.92 23.08 -3.70
CA VAL A 386 -7.34 22.73 -3.59
C VAL A 386 -8.10 23.32 -4.77
N VAL A 387 -8.81 22.47 -5.51
CA VAL A 387 -9.64 22.86 -6.66
C VAL A 387 -11.11 22.69 -6.31
N ALA A 388 -11.84 23.80 -6.18
CA ALA A 388 -13.29 23.76 -6.07
C ALA A 388 -13.94 23.66 -7.46
N LEU A 389 -14.65 22.57 -7.71
CA LEU A 389 -15.29 22.25 -8.98
C LEU A 389 -16.79 22.55 -8.91
N ASN A 390 -17.30 23.32 -9.87
CA ASN A 390 -18.74 23.56 -9.97
C ASN A 390 -19.51 22.25 -10.29
N SER A 391 -20.61 22.01 -9.58
CA SER A 391 -21.56 20.93 -9.87
C SER A 391 -22.19 21.09 -11.26
N ASP A 392 -22.81 20.03 -11.77
CA ASP A 392 -23.57 20.07 -13.03
C ASP A 392 -24.71 21.09 -12.96
N ALA A 393 -25.40 21.16 -11.82
CA ALA A 393 -26.49 22.12 -11.62
C ALA A 393 -25.97 23.57 -11.59
N SER A 394 -24.83 23.82 -10.97
CA SER A 394 -24.16 25.13 -10.94
C SER A 394 -23.71 25.55 -12.34
N VAL A 395 -23.08 24.65 -13.10
CA VAL A 395 -22.66 24.95 -14.47
C VAL A 395 -23.85 25.21 -15.39
N ARG A 396 -24.96 24.46 -15.26
CA ARG A 396 -26.21 24.71 -16.02
C ARG A 396 -26.78 26.10 -15.75
N ARG A 397 -26.77 26.55 -14.49
CA ARG A 397 -27.22 27.90 -14.14
C ARG A 397 -26.32 28.99 -14.71
N LEU A 398 -25.00 28.75 -14.70
CA LEU A 398 -24.00 29.73 -15.17
C LEU A 398 -23.89 29.83 -16.69
N LYS A 399 -24.04 28.70 -17.41
CA LYS A 399 -23.72 28.60 -18.85
C LYS A 399 -24.88 28.13 -19.73
N GLY A 400 -26.04 27.84 -19.15
CA GLY A 400 -27.23 27.35 -19.86
C GLY A 400 -27.39 25.83 -19.84
N SER A 401 -28.54 25.35 -20.30
CA SER A 401 -28.94 23.93 -20.23
C SER A 401 -28.03 22.97 -21.00
N ASP A 402 -27.33 23.46 -22.02
CA ASP A 402 -26.44 22.66 -22.88
C ASP A 402 -25.06 22.40 -22.24
N ARG A 403 -24.82 22.89 -21.02
CA ARG A 403 -23.55 22.76 -20.28
C ARG A 403 -23.82 22.27 -18.85
N PRO A 404 -22.95 21.46 -18.24
CA PRO A 404 -21.68 20.97 -18.78
C PRO A 404 -21.89 19.84 -19.79
N ILE A 405 -20.89 19.63 -20.64
CA ILE A 405 -20.82 18.47 -21.56
C ILE A 405 -20.32 17.24 -20.81
N VAL A 406 -19.33 17.42 -19.93
CA VAL A 406 -18.75 16.33 -19.13
C VAL A 406 -19.37 16.36 -17.72
N PRO A 407 -19.97 15.25 -17.23
CA PRO A 407 -20.57 15.20 -15.89
C PRO A 407 -19.57 15.51 -14.77
N GLU A 408 -20.09 16.02 -13.65
CA GLU A 408 -19.26 16.46 -12.52
C GLU A 408 -18.35 15.39 -11.95
N ALA A 409 -18.79 14.13 -11.89
CA ALA A 409 -17.97 13.00 -11.43
C ALA A 409 -16.74 12.79 -12.31
N GLU A 410 -16.92 12.78 -13.64
CA GLU A 410 -15.82 12.62 -14.61
C GLU A 410 -14.85 13.80 -14.57
N ARG A 411 -15.38 15.05 -14.47
CA ARG A 411 -14.54 16.25 -14.34
C ARG A 411 -13.72 16.23 -13.06
N ALA A 412 -14.33 15.83 -11.95
CA ALA A 412 -13.67 15.73 -10.65
C ALA A 412 -12.55 14.69 -10.69
N GLY A 413 -12.85 13.53 -11.28
CA GLY A 413 -11.89 12.48 -11.56
C GLY A 413 -10.69 13.01 -12.33
N LEU A 414 -10.91 13.54 -13.53
CA LEU A 414 -9.84 14.03 -14.39
C LEU A 414 -8.95 15.09 -13.72
N LEU A 415 -9.53 15.99 -12.93
CA LEU A 415 -8.78 17.06 -12.26
C LEU A 415 -7.79 16.53 -11.26
N ALA A 416 -8.17 15.54 -10.47
CA ALA A 416 -7.30 15.00 -9.44
C ALA A 416 -6.35 13.90 -9.93
N ALA A 417 -6.51 13.43 -11.17
CA ALA A 417 -5.45 12.71 -11.86
C ALA A 417 -4.25 13.61 -12.18
N LEU A 418 -4.45 14.94 -12.17
CA LEU A 418 -3.36 15.88 -12.43
C LEU A 418 -2.45 15.95 -11.22
N ARG A 419 -1.16 15.68 -11.44
CA ARG A 419 -0.09 15.77 -10.43
C ARG A 419 -0.07 17.12 -9.67
N SER A 420 -0.57 18.19 -10.28
CA SER A 420 -0.61 19.51 -9.67
C SER A 420 -1.76 19.72 -8.67
N VAL A 421 -2.73 18.80 -8.58
CA VAL A 421 -3.94 18.93 -7.77
C VAL A 421 -3.88 17.97 -6.59
N ASP A 422 -4.05 18.49 -5.38
CA ASP A 422 -4.00 17.70 -4.14
C ASP A 422 -5.41 17.34 -3.63
N HIS A 423 -6.37 18.25 -3.77
CA HIS A 423 -7.78 18.02 -3.40
C HIS A 423 -8.72 18.64 -4.43
N VAL A 424 -9.78 17.92 -4.79
CA VAL A 424 -10.93 18.43 -5.55
C VAL A 424 -12.13 18.45 -4.62
N VAL A 425 -12.96 19.49 -4.66
CA VAL A 425 -14.20 19.56 -3.88
C VAL A 425 -15.33 20.10 -4.74
N LEU A 426 -16.48 19.43 -4.74
CA LEU A 426 -17.65 19.88 -5.49
C LEU A 426 -18.41 20.97 -4.71
N PHE A 427 -18.94 21.96 -5.42
CA PHE A 427 -19.84 22.96 -4.85
C PHE A 427 -20.96 23.35 -5.83
N ASP A 428 -22.14 23.63 -5.29
CA ASP A 428 -23.33 24.00 -6.06
C ASP A 428 -23.57 25.53 -6.10
N ALA A 429 -23.09 26.27 -5.11
CA ALA A 429 -23.28 27.71 -5.01
C ALA A 429 -22.72 28.48 -6.23
N GLU A 430 -23.21 29.70 -6.44
CA GLU A 430 -22.76 30.57 -7.53
C GLU A 430 -21.30 31.02 -7.35
N THR A 431 -20.88 31.18 -6.09
CA THR A 431 -19.50 31.50 -5.70
C THR A 431 -18.99 30.46 -4.69
N PRO A 432 -17.67 30.17 -4.64
CA PRO A 432 -17.09 29.21 -3.70
C PRO A 432 -16.93 29.80 -2.28
N ARG A 433 -17.74 30.80 -1.90
CA ARG A 433 -17.55 31.60 -0.69
C ARG A 433 -17.43 30.77 0.58
N GLU A 434 -18.34 29.83 0.77
CA GLU A 434 -18.38 28.94 1.94
C GLU A 434 -17.12 28.05 2.01
N LEU A 435 -16.62 27.60 0.85
CA LEU A 435 -15.39 26.83 0.78
C LEU A 435 -14.16 27.70 1.08
N ILE A 436 -14.15 28.96 0.66
CA ILE A 436 -13.08 29.90 1.01
C ILE A 436 -13.07 30.16 2.53
N GLU A 437 -14.23 30.32 3.16
CA GLU A 437 -14.32 30.48 4.62
C GLU A 437 -13.87 29.22 5.38
N LEU A 438 -14.09 28.03 4.80
CA LEU A 438 -13.67 26.74 5.33
C LEU A 438 -12.16 26.51 5.17
N VAL A 439 -11.60 26.78 3.98
CA VAL A 439 -10.19 26.51 3.65
C VAL A 439 -9.26 27.62 4.16
N ARG A 440 -9.76 28.86 4.17
CA ARG A 440 -9.02 30.10 4.48
C ARG A 440 -7.70 30.24 3.71
N PRO A 441 -7.70 30.03 2.38
CA PRO A 441 -6.47 29.81 1.61
C PRO A 441 -5.43 30.92 1.80
N ASP A 442 -4.16 30.54 1.79
CA ASP A 442 -3.05 31.50 1.85
C ASP A 442 -2.87 32.19 0.48
N VAL A 443 -3.22 31.48 -0.60
CA VAL A 443 -3.26 32.02 -1.96
C VAL A 443 -4.54 31.59 -2.68
N TYR A 444 -5.28 32.55 -3.23
CA TYR A 444 -6.39 32.31 -4.14
C TYR A 444 -5.96 32.62 -5.57
N VAL A 445 -6.00 31.62 -6.44
CA VAL A 445 -5.52 31.74 -7.82
C VAL A 445 -6.68 31.77 -8.79
N LYS A 446 -6.60 32.69 -9.75
CA LYS A 446 -7.50 32.77 -10.90
C LYS A 446 -6.71 32.93 -12.20
N GLY A 447 -7.20 32.32 -13.27
CA GLY A 447 -6.62 32.42 -14.61
C GLY A 447 -7.64 32.93 -15.63
N GLY A 448 -7.17 33.52 -16.73
CA GLY A 448 -8.02 34.05 -17.81
C GLY A 448 -8.20 35.57 -17.78
N ASP A 449 -9.24 36.06 -18.49
CA ASP A 449 -9.57 37.48 -18.71
C ASP A 449 -10.18 38.20 -17.47
N TYR A 450 -9.90 37.71 -16.25
CA TYR A 450 -10.44 38.30 -15.02
C TYR A 450 -9.52 39.43 -14.53
N ASN A 451 -10.07 40.63 -14.33
CA ASN A 451 -9.43 41.67 -13.52
C ASN A 451 -9.73 41.42 -12.04
N ILE A 452 -8.80 41.75 -11.13
CA ILE A 452 -8.98 41.62 -9.67
C ILE A 452 -10.27 42.31 -9.20
N GLU A 453 -10.65 43.44 -9.81
CA GLU A 453 -11.90 44.18 -9.54
C GLU A 453 -13.18 43.41 -9.92
N MET A 454 -13.08 42.35 -10.73
CA MET A 454 -14.20 41.50 -11.16
C MET A 454 -14.34 40.22 -10.32
N LEU A 455 -13.52 40.01 -9.31
CA LEU A 455 -13.58 38.81 -8.45
C LEU A 455 -14.37 39.09 -7.16
N PRO A 456 -15.63 38.63 -7.04
CA PRO A 456 -16.43 38.83 -5.83
C PRO A 456 -15.81 38.18 -4.58
N GLU A 457 -14.90 37.20 -4.77
CA GLU A 457 -14.20 36.50 -3.70
C GLU A 457 -12.99 37.26 -3.15
N ALA A 458 -12.40 38.19 -3.89
CA ALA A 458 -11.14 38.84 -3.50
C ALA A 458 -11.22 39.54 -2.13
N PRO A 459 -12.26 40.34 -1.82
CA PRO A 459 -12.37 40.96 -0.49
C PRO A 459 -12.50 39.94 0.64
N LEU A 460 -13.03 38.74 0.38
CA LEU A 460 -13.13 37.69 1.39
C LEU A 460 -11.77 37.05 1.67
N VAL A 461 -11.00 36.72 0.64
CA VAL A 461 -9.68 36.11 0.77
C VAL A 461 -8.75 37.04 1.55
N GLU A 462 -8.72 38.32 1.20
CA GLU A 462 -7.90 39.33 1.88
C GLU A 462 -8.28 39.49 3.36
N ARG A 463 -9.58 39.51 3.69
CA ARG A 463 -10.04 39.56 5.09
C ARG A 463 -9.63 38.33 5.90
N LEU A 464 -9.44 37.18 5.24
CA LEU A 464 -8.98 35.95 5.88
C LEU A 464 -7.44 35.87 5.95
N GLY A 465 -6.73 36.88 5.44
CA GLY A 465 -5.26 36.95 5.45
C GLY A 465 -4.58 36.29 4.25
N GLY A 466 -5.34 35.90 3.22
CA GLY A 466 -4.80 35.31 2.00
C GLY A 466 -4.50 36.35 0.91
N GLU A 467 -3.70 35.94 -0.07
CA GLU A 467 -3.34 36.73 -1.26
C GLU A 467 -4.17 36.29 -2.48
N VAL A 468 -4.56 37.22 -3.36
CA VAL A 468 -5.19 36.90 -4.64
C VAL A 468 -4.17 37.07 -5.76
N VAL A 469 -3.92 35.99 -6.51
CA VAL A 469 -2.94 35.97 -7.60
C VAL A 469 -3.63 35.66 -8.92
N LEU A 470 -3.41 36.50 -9.92
CA LEU A 470 -3.76 36.24 -11.30
C LEU A 470 -2.56 35.61 -12.01
N VAL A 471 -2.79 34.48 -12.68
CA VAL A 471 -1.77 33.80 -13.47
C VAL A 471 -2.08 33.93 -14.97
N ASP A 472 -1.03 34.01 -15.78
CA ASP A 472 -1.13 34.29 -17.20
C ASP A 472 -1.96 33.23 -17.94
N TYR A 473 -2.92 33.69 -18.73
CA TYR A 473 -3.68 32.80 -19.61
C TYR A 473 -2.78 32.35 -20.77
N VAL A 474 -2.49 31.05 -20.84
CA VAL A 474 -1.84 30.47 -22.02
C VAL A 474 -2.89 30.37 -23.14
N GLY A 475 -2.87 31.36 -24.02
CA GLY A 475 -3.83 31.55 -25.11
C GLY A 475 -3.97 30.38 -26.08
N GLY A 476 -5.19 30.21 -26.63
CA GLY A 476 -5.42 29.51 -27.90
C GLY A 476 -6.52 28.44 -27.95
N ARG A 477 -7.09 28.00 -26.81
CA ARG A 477 -8.11 26.94 -26.78
C ARG A 477 -9.04 27.09 -25.57
N SER A 478 -10.21 27.71 -25.72
CA SER A 478 -11.28 27.62 -24.70
C SER A 478 -12.21 26.44 -24.98
N THR A 479 -12.82 25.86 -23.94
CA THR A 479 -13.87 24.83 -24.10
C THR A 479 -15.00 25.28 -25.04
N THR A 480 -15.31 26.58 -25.06
CA THR A 480 -16.30 27.16 -25.98
C THR A 480 -15.81 27.09 -27.43
N GLN A 481 -14.58 27.52 -27.70
CA GLN A 481 -13.98 27.46 -29.05
C GLN A 481 -13.81 26.03 -29.59
N ILE A 482 -13.52 25.06 -28.72
CA ILE A 482 -13.47 23.65 -29.09
C ILE A 482 -14.85 23.18 -29.55
N VAL A 483 -15.89 23.54 -28.81
CA VAL A 483 -17.27 23.13 -29.14
C VAL A 483 -17.82 23.86 -30.36
N GLU A 484 -17.52 25.15 -30.53
CA GLU A 484 -17.86 25.91 -31.76
C GLU A 484 -17.21 25.31 -33.00
N ARG A 485 -15.92 24.91 -32.92
CA ARG A 485 -15.25 24.15 -34.00
C ARG A 485 -15.93 22.82 -34.30
N ILE A 486 -16.34 22.08 -33.27
CA ILE A 486 -17.04 20.79 -33.43
C ILE A 486 -18.42 21.00 -34.08
N ARG A 487 -19.12 22.10 -33.73
CA ARG A 487 -20.43 22.47 -34.29
C ARG A 487 -20.37 23.07 -35.69
N GLY A 488 -19.18 23.29 -36.25
CA GLY A 488 -18.98 23.74 -37.63
C GLY A 488 -19.10 25.26 -37.85
N GLU A 489 -19.19 26.06 -36.79
CA GLU A 489 -19.23 27.51 -36.88
C GLU A 489 -17.79 28.04 -36.95
N ARG A 490 -17.33 28.43 -38.14
CA ARG A 490 -16.04 29.12 -38.30
C ARG A 490 -16.09 30.42 -37.50
N PRO A 491 -15.10 30.72 -36.63
CA PRO A 491 -14.95 32.08 -36.12
C PRO A 491 -14.73 33.01 -37.31
N ALA A 492 -15.48 34.11 -37.37
CA ALA A 492 -15.18 35.17 -38.32
C ALA A 492 -13.76 35.69 -38.02
N LEU A 493 -12.83 35.43 -38.93
CA LEU A 493 -11.53 36.09 -38.92
C LEU A 493 -11.79 37.60 -39.02
N THR A 494 -11.53 38.33 -37.94
CA THR A 494 -11.50 39.78 -37.97
C THR A 494 -10.40 40.20 -38.93
N ALA A 495 -10.77 41.00 -39.93
CA ALA A 495 -9.87 41.53 -40.94
C ALA A 495 -8.92 42.58 -40.35
N ALA A 496 -7.85 42.14 -39.70
CA ALA A 496 -6.68 42.95 -39.41
C ALA A 496 -5.51 42.00 -39.20
N GLU A 497 -4.85 41.63 -40.30
CA GLU A 497 -3.45 41.16 -40.41
C GLU A 497 -3.30 40.35 -41.70
N ARG A 498 -3.14 41.06 -42.81
CA ARG A 498 -2.42 40.56 -43.98
C ARG A 498 -1.08 41.30 -44.02
N PRO A 499 0.08 40.63 -43.96
CA PRO A 499 1.31 41.23 -44.45
C PRO A 499 1.26 41.22 -45.98
N GLY A 500 1.57 42.38 -46.58
CA GLY A 500 1.84 42.51 -48.01
C GLY A 500 3.25 42.08 -48.38
#